data_AF-A0A2N1NQT0-F1
#
_entry.id   AF-A0A2N1NQT0-F1
#
_cell.length_a   1.000
_cell.length_b   1.000
_cell.length_c   1.000
_cell.angle_alpha   90.00
_cell.angle_beta   90.00
_cell.angle_gamma   90.00
#
_symmetry.space_group_name_H-M   'P 1'
#
loop_
_entity.id
_entity.type
_entity.pdbx_description
1 polymer ?
#
loop_
_entity_poly.entity_id
_entity_poly.type
_entity_poly.pdbx_seq_one_letter_code
_entity_poly.pdbx_strand_id
1 'polypeptide(L)'
;MLYMKDLLALSHFRFTFLLTDSSQYVVDWALTWHILMFQPKFDDSFTKENVSRHHTLKFQLFLEDLPTLESLKRTRPDLYVEILTCRSCEDHLEDFMHLFLCKKRRVKLHQLFTSYLHHLTQKLKEAGNNANCDYSSQIDRITSLPCWTFLSSNWFSYSLVRGCLPTAFLDAFVTLSISRLTAMNVVAAIHNNFVNKFHK
;
A
#
# COMPACT_ATOMS: atom_id res chain seq x y z
N MET A 1 15.90 7.95 -12.72
CA MET A 1 14.80 7.15 -13.32
C MET A 1 15.26 5.92 -14.11
N LEU A 2 16.55 5.75 -14.45
CA LEU A 2 17.03 4.52 -15.13
C LEU A 2 16.78 3.24 -14.30
N TYR A 3 17.16 3.24 -13.01
CA TYR A 3 17.01 2.07 -12.12
C TYR A 3 15.56 1.58 -11.90
N MET A 4 14.57 2.45 -12.08
CA MET A 4 13.16 2.07 -11.98
C MET A 4 12.75 1.15 -13.13
N LYS A 5 13.28 1.36 -14.36
CA LYS A 5 12.93 0.50 -15.50
C LYS A 5 13.40 -0.93 -15.30
N ASP A 6 14.63 -1.10 -14.81
CA ASP A 6 15.20 -2.42 -14.55
C ASP A 6 14.48 -3.14 -13.41
N LEU A 7 14.12 -2.40 -12.34
CA LEU A 7 13.37 -2.94 -11.23
C LEU A 7 11.96 -3.39 -11.65
N LEU A 8 11.28 -2.61 -12.49
CA LEU A 8 9.96 -2.97 -13.01
C LEU A 8 9.98 -4.12 -14.02
N ALA A 9 11.15 -4.50 -14.54
CA ALA A 9 11.32 -5.67 -15.40
C ALA A 9 11.36 -7.00 -14.62
N LEU A 10 11.50 -6.95 -13.28
CA LEU A 10 11.51 -8.15 -12.44
C LEU A 10 10.13 -8.85 -12.46
N SER A 11 10.13 -10.17 -12.26
CA SER A 11 8.91 -11.00 -12.24
C SER A 11 7.87 -10.48 -11.24
N HIS A 12 8.32 -9.98 -10.10
CA HIS A 12 7.48 -9.40 -9.04
C HIS A 12 6.71 -8.15 -9.47
N PHE A 13 7.03 -7.51 -10.59
CA PHE A 13 6.31 -6.35 -11.10
C PHE A 13 5.43 -6.65 -12.32
N ARG A 14 5.33 -7.92 -12.75
CA ARG A 14 4.45 -8.30 -13.87
C ARG A 14 2.97 -8.00 -13.62
N PHE A 15 2.54 -7.89 -12.36
CA PHE A 15 1.16 -7.47 -12.02
C PHE A 15 0.83 -6.06 -12.54
N THR A 16 1.84 -5.21 -12.80
CA THR A 16 1.63 -3.85 -13.31
C THR A 16 0.93 -3.85 -14.69
N PHE A 17 1.16 -4.89 -15.51
CA PHE A 17 0.43 -5.09 -16.76
C PHE A 17 -1.07 -5.26 -16.56
N LEU A 18 -1.48 -5.85 -15.42
CA LEU A 18 -2.89 -6.05 -15.06
C LEU A 18 -3.55 -4.75 -14.58
N LEU A 19 -2.75 -3.73 -14.23
CA LEU A 19 -3.24 -2.40 -13.85
C LEU A 19 -3.39 -1.48 -15.06
N THR A 20 -2.49 -1.59 -16.03
CA THR A 20 -2.46 -0.73 -17.22
C THR A 20 -3.68 -0.85 -18.13
N ASP A 21 -4.39 -1.98 -18.09
CA ASP A 21 -5.65 -2.15 -18.83
C ASP A 21 -6.81 -1.32 -18.23
N SER A 22 -6.65 -0.80 -17.01
CA SER A 22 -7.65 0.03 -16.34
C SER A 22 -7.22 1.49 -16.29
N SER A 23 -7.97 2.36 -16.97
CA SER A 23 -7.80 3.81 -16.92
C SER A 23 -7.99 4.42 -15.52
N GLN A 24 -8.51 3.63 -14.57
CA GLN A 24 -8.84 4.10 -13.22
C GLN A 24 -7.65 4.03 -12.24
N TYR A 25 -6.62 3.23 -12.50
CA TYR A 25 -5.51 3.01 -11.56
C TYR A 25 -4.14 2.97 -12.25
N VAL A 26 -3.65 4.14 -12.63
CA VAL A 26 -2.30 4.30 -13.16
C VAL A 26 -1.33 4.52 -12.01
N VAL A 27 -0.31 3.67 -11.88
CA VAL A 27 0.67 3.79 -10.79
C VAL A 27 1.55 5.03 -10.98
N ASP A 28 1.66 5.84 -9.93
CA ASP A 28 2.58 6.97 -9.87
C ASP A 28 3.92 6.53 -9.27
N TRP A 29 4.88 6.17 -10.13
CA TRP A 29 6.19 5.68 -9.70
C TRP A 29 6.98 6.70 -8.88
N ALA A 30 6.80 8.01 -9.13
CA ALA A 30 7.48 9.03 -8.36
C ALA A 30 6.93 9.09 -6.92
N LEU A 31 5.60 8.99 -6.76
CA LEU A 31 4.96 8.86 -5.47
C LEU A 31 5.37 7.57 -4.76
N THR A 32 5.36 6.43 -5.45
CA THR A 32 5.79 5.14 -4.88
C THR A 32 7.21 5.22 -4.34
N TRP A 33 8.14 5.77 -5.11
CA TRP A 33 9.51 5.97 -4.64
C TRP A 33 9.58 6.90 -3.43
N HIS A 34 8.83 8.01 -3.47
CA HIS A 34 8.79 8.96 -2.37
C HIS A 34 8.33 8.31 -1.07
N ILE A 35 7.32 7.45 -1.12
CA ILE A 35 6.79 6.74 0.05
C ILE A 35 7.78 5.73 0.63
N LEU A 36 8.45 4.97 -0.24
CA LEU A 36 9.49 4.02 0.17
C LEU A 36 10.60 4.74 0.93
N MET A 37 11.00 5.92 0.46
CA MET A 37 12.06 6.72 1.07
C MET A 37 11.58 7.63 2.20
N PHE A 38 10.27 7.86 2.33
CA PHE A 38 9.72 8.77 3.34
C PHE A 38 10.01 8.23 4.74
N GLN A 39 10.66 9.06 5.55
CA GLN A 39 10.86 8.80 6.96
C GLN A 39 9.75 9.49 7.76
N PRO A 40 8.90 8.72 8.44
CA PRO A 40 7.89 9.29 9.33
C PRO A 40 8.57 10.07 10.47
N LYS A 41 8.08 11.29 10.71
CA LYS A 41 8.31 12.00 11.97
C LYS A 41 7.37 11.40 13.00
N PHE A 42 7.79 10.31 13.63
CA PHE A 42 7.08 9.80 14.80
C PHE A 42 7.43 10.65 16.03
N ASP A 43 6.62 10.54 17.07
CA ASP A 43 6.89 11.14 18.38
C ASP A 43 8.19 10.59 19.00
N ASP A 44 8.68 11.24 20.05
CA ASP A 44 9.94 10.90 20.73
C ASP A 44 10.00 9.46 21.29
N SER A 45 8.87 8.73 21.27
CA SER A 45 8.77 7.32 21.66
C SER A 45 9.27 6.33 20.59
N PHE A 46 9.52 6.78 19.36
CA PHE A 46 9.89 5.91 18.25
C PHE A 46 11.40 5.65 18.19
N THR A 47 11.83 4.49 18.67
CA THR A 47 13.25 4.11 18.66
C THR A 47 13.82 3.92 17.26
N LYS A 48 15.15 4.00 17.13
CA LYS A 48 15.89 3.77 15.88
C LYS A 48 15.59 2.39 15.28
N GLU A 49 15.40 1.38 16.12
CA GLU A 49 15.04 0.01 15.72
C GLU A 49 13.65 -0.03 15.10
N ASN A 50 12.68 0.72 15.65
CA ASN A 50 11.33 0.79 15.09
C ASN A 50 11.33 1.47 13.72
N VAL A 51 12.12 2.54 13.52
CA VAL A 51 12.29 3.18 12.21
C VAL A 51 12.88 2.19 11.20
N SER A 52 13.94 1.49 11.57
CA SER A 52 14.59 0.49 10.71
C SER A 52 13.62 -0.63 10.33
N ARG A 53 12.89 -1.20 11.30
CA ARG A 53 11.90 -2.26 11.06
C ARG A 53 10.77 -1.79 10.16
N HIS A 54 10.26 -0.58 10.37
CA HIS A 54 9.22 0.00 9.53
C HIS A 54 9.71 0.20 8.09
N HIS A 55 10.94 0.67 7.92
CA HIS A 55 11.57 0.81 6.61
C HIS A 55 11.71 -0.57 5.92
N THR A 56 12.19 -1.58 6.62
CA THR A 56 12.27 -2.96 6.12
C THR A 56 10.90 -3.48 5.69
N LEU A 57 9.85 -3.27 6.50
CA LEU A 57 8.50 -3.71 6.16
C LEU A 57 8.00 -3.10 4.84
N LYS A 58 8.25 -1.80 4.59
CA LYS A 58 7.87 -1.14 3.33
C LYS A 58 8.51 -1.83 2.13
N PHE A 59 9.80 -2.14 2.21
CA PHE A 59 10.49 -2.85 1.13
C PHE A 59 10.02 -4.31 0.99
N GLN A 60 9.76 -5.01 2.09
CA GLN A 60 9.19 -6.36 2.05
C GLN A 60 7.81 -6.39 1.39
N LEU A 61 6.95 -5.42 1.69
CA LEU A 61 5.67 -5.27 1.00
C LEU A 61 5.88 -4.95 -0.48
N PHE A 62 6.76 -4.00 -0.79
CA PHE A 62 7.02 -3.57 -2.16
C PHE A 62 7.60 -4.66 -3.04
N LEU A 63 8.46 -5.53 -2.51
CA LEU A 63 9.16 -6.60 -3.26
C LEU A 63 8.49 -7.98 -3.14
N GLU A 64 7.41 -8.10 -2.37
CA GLU A 64 6.77 -9.39 -2.03
C GLU A 64 7.63 -10.33 -1.15
N ASP A 65 8.56 -9.75 -0.39
CA ASP A 65 9.53 -10.46 0.44
C ASP A 65 9.09 -10.61 1.91
N LEU A 66 7.78 -10.56 2.18
CA LEU A 66 7.29 -10.91 3.52
C LEU A 66 7.59 -12.39 3.83
N PRO A 67 7.93 -12.74 5.08
CA PRO A 67 8.20 -14.11 5.47
C PRO A 67 6.90 -14.93 5.56
N THR A 68 6.38 -15.37 4.41
CA THR A 68 5.26 -16.32 4.30
C THR A 68 5.73 -17.73 4.63
N LEU A 69 4.82 -18.63 5.04
CA LEU A 69 5.19 -20.05 5.21
C LEU A 69 5.77 -20.65 3.92
N GLU A 70 5.25 -20.27 2.76
CA GLU A 70 5.80 -20.67 1.46
C GLU A 70 7.26 -20.21 1.28
N SER A 71 7.55 -18.93 1.53
CA SER A 71 8.90 -18.36 1.38
C SER A 71 9.87 -18.93 2.42
N LEU A 72 9.41 -19.13 3.65
CA LEU A 72 10.19 -19.74 4.72
C LEU A 72 10.52 -21.19 4.41
N LYS A 73 9.57 -21.98 3.87
CA LYS A 73 9.84 -23.34 3.41
C LYS A 73 10.83 -23.38 2.27
N ARG A 74 10.75 -22.45 1.30
CA ARG A 74 11.73 -22.35 0.22
C ARG A 74 13.14 -22.08 0.75
N THR A 75 13.25 -21.24 1.79
CA THR A 75 14.55 -20.79 2.34
C THR A 75 15.15 -21.80 3.32
N ARG A 76 14.32 -22.45 4.14
CA ARG A 76 14.73 -23.43 5.16
C ARG A 76 13.82 -24.67 5.13
N PRO A 77 13.89 -25.52 4.09
CA PRO A 77 13.01 -26.68 3.94
C PRO A 77 13.12 -27.68 5.10
N ASP A 78 14.29 -27.72 5.74
CA ASP A 78 14.60 -28.56 6.90
C ASP A 78 13.83 -28.17 8.16
N LEU A 79 13.42 -26.90 8.29
CA LEU A 79 12.64 -26.41 9.44
C LEU A 79 11.13 -26.39 9.17
N TYR A 80 10.70 -26.28 7.91
CA TYR A 80 9.30 -26.08 7.52
C TYR A 80 8.80 -27.22 6.60
N VAL A 81 8.86 -28.46 7.11
CA VAL A 81 8.64 -29.67 6.30
C VAL A 81 7.17 -29.81 5.85
N GLU A 82 6.20 -29.60 6.76
CA GLU A 82 4.79 -29.99 6.51
C GLU A 82 3.75 -28.85 6.68
N ILE A 83 4.08 -27.74 7.35
CA ILE A 83 3.11 -26.68 7.67
C ILE A 83 3.24 -25.54 6.67
N LEU A 84 2.52 -25.66 5.54
CA LEU A 84 2.28 -24.53 4.64
C LEU A 84 0.90 -23.89 4.84
N THR A 85 -0.01 -24.57 5.54
CA THR A 85 -1.35 -24.07 5.76
C THR A 85 -1.33 -22.86 6.68
N CYS A 86 -2.04 -21.80 6.29
CA CYS A 86 -2.12 -20.55 7.05
C CYS A 86 -2.62 -20.80 8.47
N ARG A 87 -1.83 -20.35 9.44
CA ARG A 87 -2.14 -20.52 10.88
C ARG A 87 -3.41 -19.81 11.34
N SER A 88 -3.91 -18.86 10.55
CA SER A 88 -5.13 -18.15 10.91
C SER A 88 -6.38 -18.90 10.46
N CYS A 89 -6.40 -19.45 9.24
CA CYS A 89 -7.59 -20.08 8.68
C CYS A 89 -7.55 -21.61 8.67
N GLU A 90 -6.35 -22.19 8.78
CA GLU A 90 -6.07 -23.63 8.76
C GLU A 90 -6.60 -24.37 7.51
N ASP A 91 -6.84 -23.63 6.44
CA ASP A 91 -7.61 -24.11 5.29
C ASP A 91 -6.83 -24.04 3.97
N HIS A 92 -5.98 -23.02 3.79
CA HIS A 92 -5.26 -22.78 2.53
C HIS A 92 -3.77 -22.54 2.78
N LEU A 93 -2.95 -22.75 1.76
CA LEU A 93 -1.52 -22.45 1.81
C LEU A 93 -1.30 -20.95 2.06
N GLU A 94 -0.36 -20.62 2.94
CA GLU A 94 0.03 -19.23 3.22
C GLU A 94 1.12 -18.79 2.24
N ASP A 95 0.67 -18.27 1.11
CA ASP A 95 1.46 -17.45 0.20
C ASP A 95 1.31 -15.95 0.55
N PHE A 96 1.98 -15.10 -0.22
CA PHE A 96 1.96 -13.65 0.03
C PHE A 96 0.56 -13.05 -0.15
N MET A 97 -0.21 -13.53 -1.12
CA MET A 97 -1.58 -13.06 -1.38
C MET A 97 -2.52 -13.47 -0.24
N HIS A 98 -2.39 -14.70 0.25
CA HIS A 98 -3.21 -15.26 1.30
C HIS A 98 -3.05 -14.51 2.62
N LEU A 99 -1.89 -13.93 2.91
CA LEU A 99 -1.70 -13.07 4.10
C LEU A 99 -2.76 -11.97 4.21
N PHE A 100 -3.19 -11.44 3.07
CA PHE A 100 -4.17 -10.35 2.96
C PHE A 100 -5.58 -10.85 2.65
N LEU A 101 -5.72 -11.96 1.92
CA LEU A 101 -7.01 -12.54 1.53
C LEU A 101 -7.60 -13.52 2.56
N CYS A 102 -6.81 -13.95 3.54
CA CYS A 102 -7.23 -14.90 4.57
C CYS A 102 -8.56 -14.49 5.19
N LYS A 103 -9.55 -15.40 5.17
CA LYS A 103 -10.91 -15.15 5.67
C LYS A 103 -10.95 -14.63 7.12
N LYS A 104 -9.99 -15.04 7.94
CA LYS A 104 -9.86 -14.63 9.35
C LYS A 104 -9.15 -13.29 9.54
N ARG A 105 -8.39 -12.81 8.55
CA ARG A 105 -7.67 -11.51 8.58
C ARG A 105 -8.38 -10.42 7.78
N ARG A 106 -9.27 -10.80 6.85
CA ARG A 106 -9.98 -9.89 5.93
C ARG A 106 -10.71 -8.75 6.63
N VAL A 107 -11.35 -8.99 7.78
CA VAL A 107 -12.07 -7.95 8.53
C VAL A 107 -11.10 -6.85 9.01
N LYS A 108 -9.96 -7.24 9.61
CA LYS A 108 -8.93 -6.29 10.05
C LYS A 108 -8.37 -5.53 8.87
N LEU A 109 -8.07 -6.21 7.76
CA LEU A 109 -7.58 -5.54 6.55
C LEU A 109 -8.59 -4.53 6.01
N HIS A 110 -9.87 -4.90 5.91
CA HIS A 110 -10.92 -3.98 5.46
C HIS A 110 -11.01 -2.74 6.37
N GLN A 111 -10.91 -2.90 7.69
CA GLN A 111 -10.84 -1.76 8.62
C GLN A 111 -9.62 -0.86 8.36
N LEU A 112 -8.45 -1.44 8.03
CA LEU A 112 -7.26 -0.65 7.66
C LEU A 112 -7.49 0.17 6.39
N PHE A 113 -8.12 -0.41 5.36
CA PHE A 113 -8.45 0.29 4.12
C PHE A 113 -9.50 1.37 4.33
N THR A 114 -10.56 1.09 5.09
CA THR A 114 -11.57 2.09 5.46
C THR A 114 -10.94 3.24 6.24
N SER A 115 -10.02 2.93 7.15
CA SER A 115 -9.23 3.95 7.86
C SER A 115 -8.37 4.76 6.89
N TYR A 116 -7.67 4.12 5.95
CA TYR A 116 -6.87 4.81 4.92
C TYR A 116 -7.72 5.80 4.12
N LEU A 117 -8.82 5.31 3.53
CA LEU A 117 -9.72 6.10 2.71
C LEU A 117 -10.30 7.28 3.51
N HIS A 118 -10.66 7.04 4.77
CA HIS A 118 -11.14 8.10 5.66
C HIS A 118 -10.08 9.20 5.85
N HIS A 119 -8.84 8.85 6.19
CA HIS A 119 -7.78 9.84 6.39
C HIS A 119 -7.45 10.61 5.10
N LEU A 120 -7.42 9.93 3.96
CA LEU A 120 -7.21 10.57 2.66
C LEU A 120 -8.33 11.56 2.33
N THR A 121 -9.58 11.13 2.51
CA THR A 121 -10.77 11.97 2.31
C THR A 121 -10.77 13.18 3.24
N GLN A 122 -10.41 13.00 4.53
CA GLN A 122 -10.31 14.12 5.47
C GLN A 122 -9.26 15.14 5.02
N LYS A 123 -8.07 14.68 4.57
CA LYS A 123 -7.03 15.59 4.09
C LYS A 123 -7.42 16.34 2.81
N LEU A 124 -8.20 15.73 1.93
CA LEU A 124 -8.76 16.41 0.76
C LEU A 124 -9.80 17.47 1.17
N LYS A 125 -10.67 17.16 2.13
CA LYS A 125 -11.64 18.11 2.69
C LYS A 125 -10.94 19.31 3.33
N GLU A 126 -9.92 19.06 4.15
CA GLU A 126 -9.10 20.11 4.76
C GLU A 126 -8.46 21.01 3.68
N ALA A 127 -7.86 20.42 2.64
CA ALA A 127 -7.26 21.16 1.54
C ALA A 127 -8.29 22.01 0.77
N GLY A 128 -9.45 21.44 0.44
CA GLY A 128 -10.51 22.13 -0.29
C GLY A 128 -11.14 23.26 0.53
N ASN A 129 -11.39 23.04 1.82
CA ASN A 129 -11.85 24.09 2.74
C ASN A 129 -10.85 25.24 2.83
N ASN A 130 -9.55 24.94 2.98
CA ASN A 130 -8.50 25.95 3.05
C ASN A 130 -8.35 26.75 1.74
N ALA A 131 -8.59 26.10 0.60
CA ALA A 131 -8.58 26.73 -0.71
C ALA A 131 -9.91 27.41 -1.09
N ASN A 132 -10.94 27.30 -0.25
CA ASN A 132 -12.32 27.71 -0.55
C ASN A 132 -12.80 27.18 -1.93
N CYS A 133 -12.51 25.92 -2.23
CA CYS A 133 -12.83 25.26 -3.49
C CYS A 133 -13.75 24.05 -3.25
N ASP A 134 -14.64 23.77 -4.20
CA ASP A 134 -15.39 22.52 -4.19
C ASP A 134 -14.43 21.33 -4.42
N TYR A 135 -14.57 20.31 -3.58
CA TYR A 135 -13.75 19.10 -3.58
C TYR A 135 -14.57 17.83 -3.85
N SER A 136 -15.87 17.96 -4.14
CA SER A 136 -16.79 16.82 -4.29
C SER A 136 -16.31 15.86 -5.38
N SER A 137 -15.93 16.39 -6.54
CA SER A 137 -15.41 15.57 -7.65
C SER A 137 -14.13 14.81 -7.31
N GLN A 138 -13.26 15.37 -6.47
CA GLN A 138 -12.02 14.73 -6.01
C GLN A 138 -12.34 13.59 -5.05
N ILE A 139 -13.31 13.79 -4.15
CA ILE A 139 -13.78 12.74 -3.24
C ILE A 139 -14.42 11.59 -4.01
N ASP A 140 -15.28 11.88 -4.98
CA ASP A 140 -15.95 10.86 -5.80
C ASP A 140 -14.92 10.06 -6.63
N ARG A 141 -13.94 10.75 -7.23
CA ARG A 141 -12.85 10.10 -7.96
C ARG A 141 -12.02 9.19 -7.06
N ILE A 142 -11.74 9.60 -5.81
CA ILE A 142 -10.95 8.79 -4.88
C ILE A 142 -11.74 7.61 -4.35
N THR A 143 -12.99 7.82 -3.94
CA THR A 143 -13.84 6.76 -3.36
C THR A 143 -14.25 5.69 -4.38
N SER A 144 -14.36 6.06 -5.65
CA SER A 144 -14.65 5.12 -6.75
C SER A 144 -13.48 4.24 -7.19
N LEU A 145 -12.26 4.49 -6.68
CA LEU A 145 -11.09 3.69 -7.08
C LEU A 145 -11.27 2.21 -6.69
N PRO A 146 -10.88 1.27 -7.57
CA PRO A 146 -11.08 -0.15 -7.34
C PRO A 146 -10.18 -0.72 -6.21
N CYS A 147 -9.17 0.02 -5.76
CA CYS A 147 -8.22 -0.45 -4.75
C CYS A 147 -8.80 -0.63 -3.35
N TRP A 148 -10.00 -0.14 -3.06
CA TRP A 148 -10.60 -0.24 -1.71
C TRP A 148 -11.15 -1.63 -1.37
N THR A 149 -11.35 -2.49 -2.37
CA THR A 149 -12.02 -3.79 -2.20
C THR A 149 -11.04 -4.95 -2.36
N PHE A 150 -10.67 -5.61 -1.27
CA PHE A 150 -9.79 -6.79 -1.34
C PHE A 150 -10.56 -8.03 -1.83
N LEU A 151 -10.23 -8.46 -3.06
CA LEU A 151 -10.72 -9.68 -3.72
C LEU A 151 -9.53 -10.42 -4.35
N SER A 152 -9.64 -11.73 -4.52
CA SER A 152 -8.55 -12.56 -5.07
C SER A 152 -8.12 -12.17 -6.49
N SER A 153 -9.02 -11.57 -7.27
CA SER A 153 -8.75 -11.06 -8.62
C SER A 153 -8.47 -9.55 -8.68
N ASN A 154 -8.53 -8.85 -7.54
CA ASN A 154 -8.35 -7.40 -7.51
C ASN A 154 -6.88 -7.03 -7.27
N TRP A 155 -6.14 -6.87 -8.36
CA TRP A 155 -4.75 -6.41 -8.33
C TRP A 155 -4.59 -4.95 -7.86
N PHE A 156 -5.65 -4.14 -7.87
CA PHE A 156 -5.59 -2.74 -7.44
C PHE A 156 -5.40 -2.61 -5.92
N SER A 157 -6.13 -3.41 -5.14
CA SER A 157 -5.97 -3.38 -3.67
C SER A 157 -4.62 -3.94 -3.25
N TYR A 158 -4.14 -4.94 -4.00
CA TYR A 158 -2.79 -5.48 -3.83
C TYR A 158 -1.71 -4.44 -4.12
N SER A 159 -1.85 -3.69 -5.21
CA SER A 159 -0.96 -2.58 -5.57
C SER A 159 -0.87 -1.55 -4.45
N LEU A 160 -2.02 -1.19 -3.85
CA LEU A 160 -2.08 -0.27 -2.71
C LEU A 160 -1.28 -0.82 -1.52
N VAL A 161 -1.42 -2.10 -1.16
CA VAL A 161 -0.64 -2.73 -0.07
C VAL A 161 0.86 -2.69 -0.33
N ARG A 162 1.27 -2.90 -1.58
CA ARG A 162 2.68 -2.86 -1.99
C ARG A 162 3.26 -1.43 -2.07
N GLY A 163 2.46 -0.39 -1.84
CA GLY A 163 2.87 1.01 -1.99
C GLY A 163 2.92 1.51 -3.44
N CYS A 164 2.37 0.76 -4.38
CA CYS A 164 2.18 1.17 -5.78
C CYS A 164 0.90 2.00 -5.90
N LEU A 165 0.99 3.30 -5.65
CA LEU A 165 -0.17 4.19 -5.47
C LEU A 165 -0.65 4.80 -6.80
N PRO A 166 -1.95 5.12 -6.93
CA PRO A 166 -2.47 5.68 -8.17
C PRO A 166 -2.15 7.18 -8.28
N THR A 167 -1.91 7.66 -9.50
CA THR A 167 -1.74 9.09 -9.83
C THR A 167 -2.93 9.93 -9.36
N ALA A 168 -4.13 9.35 -9.37
CA ALA A 168 -5.36 9.97 -8.89
C ALA A 168 -5.25 10.54 -7.47
N PHE A 169 -4.41 9.94 -6.60
CA PHE A 169 -4.18 10.47 -5.25
C PHE A 169 -3.53 11.85 -5.30
N LEU A 170 -2.55 12.09 -6.17
CA LEU A 170 -1.90 13.38 -6.29
C LEU A 170 -2.75 14.36 -7.09
N ASP A 171 -3.37 13.92 -8.19
CA ASP A 171 -4.23 14.77 -9.02
C ASP A 171 -5.35 15.41 -8.21
N ALA A 172 -5.93 14.66 -7.26
CA ALA A 172 -6.97 15.16 -6.37
C ALA A 172 -6.48 16.38 -5.54
N PHE A 173 -5.27 16.33 -4.99
CA PHE A 173 -4.70 17.46 -4.25
C PHE A 173 -4.25 18.59 -5.18
N VAL A 174 -3.65 18.28 -6.32
CA VAL A 174 -3.17 19.28 -7.29
C VAL A 174 -4.32 20.11 -7.84
N THR A 175 -5.49 19.50 -8.07
CA THR A 175 -6.69 20.22 -8.51
C THR A 175 -7.20 21.21 -7.44
N LEU A 176 -6.88 20.97 -6.16
CA LEU A 176 -7.17 21.87 -5.05
C LEU A 176 -6.02 22.88 -4.80
N SER A 177 -5.19 23.15 -5.81
CA SER A 177 -4.05 24.07 -5.75
C SER A 177 -2.96 23.69 -4.73
N ILE A 178 -2.92 22.43 -4.28
CA ILE A 178 -1.85 21.94 -3.41
C ILE A 178 -0.64 21.55 -4.25
N SER A 179 0.55 22.00 -3.84
CA SER A 179 1.79 21.63 -4.54
C SER A 179 1.97 20.10 -4.57
N ARG A 180 2.50 19.58 -5.68
CA ARG A 180 2.73 18.14 -5.84
C ARG A 180 3.61 17.55 -4.71
N LEU A 181 4.64 18.28 -4.27
CA LEU A 181 5.50 17.85 -3.17
C LEU A 181 4.74 17.78 -1.84
N THR A 182 3.90 18.77 -1.54
CA THR A 182 3.04 18.75 -0.35
C THR A 182 2.08 17.57 -0.39
N ALA A 183 1.43 17.33 -1.54
CA ALA A 183 0.54 16.19 -1.74
C ALA A 183 1.28 14.85 -1.54
N MET A 184 2.49 14.70 -2.10
CA MET A 184 3.33 13.52 -1.90
C MET A 184 3.65 13.29 -0.42
N ASN A 185 3.95 14.34 0.35
CA ASN A 185 4.20 14.23 1.79
C ASN A 185 2.95 13.83 2.57
N VAL A 186 1.78 14.39 2.24
CA VAL A 186 0.50 14.03 2.88
C VAL A 186 0.15 12.57 2.63
N VAL A 187 0.21 12.15 1.36
CA VAL A 187 -0.10 10.77 0.97
C VAL A 187 0.92 9.80 1.58
N ALA A 188 2.21 10.16 1.63
CA ALA A 188 3.22 9.35 2.28
C ALA A 188 3.00 9.20 3.79
N ALA A 189 2.61 10.26 4.48
CA ALA A 189 2.28 10.18 5.90
C ALA A 189 1.10 9.23 6.17
N ILE A 190 0.04 9.31 5.36
CA ILE A 190 -1.12 8.40 5.44
C ILE A 190 -0.69 6.95 5.17
N HIS A 191 0.08 6.73 4.11
CA HIS A 191 0.51 5.41 3.71
C HIS A 191 1.45 4.76 4.75
N ASN A 192 2.38 5.53 5.33
CA ASN A 192 3.24 5.02 6.39
C ASN A 192 2.46 4.68 7.66
N ASN A 193 1.43 5.47 8.03
CA ASN A 193 0.55 5.11 9.13
C ASN A 193 -0.19 3.79 8.86
N PHE A 194 -0.67 3.59 7.64
CA PHE A 194 -1.28 2.34 7.19
C PHE A 194 -0.30 1.15 7.29
N VAL A 195 0.92 1.29 6.75
CA VAL A 195 1.94 0.23 6.83
C VAL A 195 2.28 -0.11 8.29
N ASN A 196 2.38 0.90 9.16
CA ASN A 196 2.69 0.70 10.57
C ASN A 196 1.63 -0.14 11.30
N LYS A 197 0.37 -0.13 10.83
CA LYS A 197 -0.71 -0.94 11.42
C LYS A 197 -0.61 -2.42 11.08
N PHE A 198 0.25 -2.85 10.15
CA PHE A 198 0.54 -4.28 9.96
C PHE A 198 1.43 -4.89 11.06
N HIS A 199 2.13 -4.05 11.84
CA HIS A 199 2.93 -4.52 12.99
C HIS A 199 2.12 -4.76 14.26
N LYS A 200 0.94 -4.14 14.38
CA LYS A 200 0.03 -4.26 15.53
C LYS A 200 -1.02 -5.31 15.25
#